data_AF-A0A848ZAB9-F1
#
_entry.id   AF-A0A848ZAB9-F1
#
_cell.length_a   1.000
_cell.length_b   1.000
_cell.length_c   1.000
_cell.angle_alpha   90.00
_cell.angle_beta   90.00
_cell.angle_gamma   90.00
#
_symmetry.space_group_name_H-M   'P 1'
#
loop_
_entity.id
_entity.type
_entity.pdbx_description
1 polymer ?
#
loop_
_entity_poly.entity_id
_entity_poly.type
_entity_poly.pdbx_seq_one_letter_code
_entity_poly.pdbx_strand_id
1 'polypeptide(L)'
;MTKILRITAKRAGFRRCGVAHPDQPVDHAADRFSREQVEILKADPMLVVHELDADEAAKTAAAEDEAGYLRKLLDVAAGESKEQAERIEALRTELAAAKSEITVLIEHTATLQAAATEAAAADKPAGNPTSRKASAGKAK
;
A
#
# COMPACT_ATOMS: atom_id res chain seq x y z
N MET A 1 -8.51 47.73 -4.60
CA MET A 1 -8.41 46.35 -4.08
C MET A 1 -9.81 45.77 -4.12
N THR A 2 -10.03 44.74 -4.94
CA THR A 2 -11.34 44.12 -5.09
C THR A 2 -11.56 43.20 -3.89
N LYS A 3 -12.54 43.53 -3.06
CA LYS A 3 -12.87 42.75 -1.86
C LYS A 3 -13.85 41.64 -2.20
N ILE A 4 -13.65 40.49 -1.55
CA ILE A 4 -14.51 39.31 -1.61
C ILE A 4 -15.02 39.02 -0.20
N LEU A 5 -16.31 38.69 -0.09
CA LEU A 5 -16.92 38.16 1.11
C LEU A 5 -17.04 36.64 0.97
N ARG A 6 -16.26 35.90 1.76
CA ARG A 6 -16.42 34.45 1.93
C ARG A 6 -17.42 34.20 3.05
N ILE A 7 -18.51 33.50 2.73
CA ILE A 7 -19.60 33.21 3.67
C ILE A 7 -19.80 31.70 3.77
N THR A 8 -19.83 31.20 5.01
CA THR A 8 -20.16 29.80 5.33
C THR A 8 -21.28 29.76 6.36
N ALA A 9 -22.32 28.97 6.13
CA ALA A 9 -23.39 28.79 7.12
C ALA A 9 -23.11 27.59 8.02
N LYS A 10 -23.42 27.72 9.32
CA LYS A 10 -23.37 26.57 10.25
C LYS A 10 -24.45 25.53 9.95
N ARG A 11 -25.54 25.95 9.31
CA ARG A 11 -26.64 25.09 8.87
C ARG A 11 -26.80 25.25 7.37
N ALA A 12 -26.67 24.14 6.64
CA ALA A 12 -26.86 24.10 5.20
C ALA A 12 -28.23 24.70 4.81
N GLY A 13 -28.21 25.66 3.87
CA GLY A 13 -29.41 26.30 3.34
C GLY A 13 -30.01 27.40 4.24
N PHE A 14 -29.26 27.89 5.24
CA PHE A 14 -29.70 29.02 6.06
C PHE A 14 -29.89 30.27 5.21
N ARG A 15 -31.02 30.98 5.37
CA ARG A 15 -31.40 32.11 4.50
C ARG A 15 -31.22 33.45 5.20
N ARG A 16 -30.44 34.34 4.60
CA ARG A 16 -30.28 35.73 5.05
C ARG A 16 -30.03 36.65 3.85
N CYS A 17 -30.47 37.91 3.95
CA CYS A 17 -30.31 38.91 2.89
C CYS A 17 -30.76 38.45 1.48
N GLY A 18 -31.81 37.60 1.42
CA GLY A 18 -32.38 37.08 0.18
C GLY A 18 -31.62 35.90 -0.45
N VAL A 19 -30.57 35.39 0.17
CA VAL A 19 -29.74 34.28 -0.34
C VAL A 19 -29.78 33.09 0.63
N ALA A 20 -29.77 31.87 0.10
CA ALA A 20 -29.55 30.67 0.90
C ALA A 20 -28.05 30.35 0.92
N HIS A 21 -27.45 30.35 2.11
CA HIS A 21 -26.04 30.07 2.32
C HIS A 21 -25.84 28.56 2.58
N PRO A 22 -24.95 27.89 1.82
CA PRO A 22 -24.60 26.50 2.08
C PRO A 22 -23.65 26.38 3.29
N ASP A 23 -23.44 25.15 3.73
CA ASP A 23 -22.45 24.79 4.75
C ASP A 23 -21.01 24.72 4.22
N GLN A 24 -20.83 24.95 2.92
CA GLN A 24 -19.53 25.13 2.28
C GLN A 24 -19.19 26.62 2.13
N PRO A 25 -17.91 27.01 2.16
CA PRO A 25 -17.50 28.38 1.92
C PRO A 25 -17.88 28.84 0.50
N VAL A 26 -18.55 29.99 0.39
CA VAL A 26 -18.90 30.59 -0.90
C VAL A 26 -18.41 32.03 -0.96
N ASP A 27 -17.76 32.36 -2.07
CA ASP A 27 -17.21 33.69 -2.33
C ASP A 27 -18.21 34.56 -3.10
N HIS A 28 -18.44 35.75 -2.56
CA HIS A 28 -19.25 36.80 -3.18
C HIS A 28 -18.42 38.06 -3.39
N ALA A 29 -18.60 38.74 -4.53
CA ALA A 29 -18.04 40.07 -4.70
C ALA A 29 -18.57 41.03 -3.62
N ALA A 30 -17.74 41.92 -3.08
CA ALA A 30 -18.17 42.83 -2.01
C ALA A 30 -19.36 43.73 -2.42
N ASP A 31 -19.47 44.06 -3.71
CA ASP A 31 -20.56 44.87 -4.25
C ASP A 31 -21.90 44.11 -4.37
N ARG A 32 -21.90 42.80 -4.11
CA ARG A 32 -23.12 41.98 -4.12
C ARG A 32 -24.07 42.33 -2.99
N PHE A 33 -23.54 42.83 -1.88
CA PHE A 33 -24.30 43.18 -0.68
C PHE A 33 -24.08 44.66 -0.35
N SER A 34 -25.12 45.34 0.13
CA SER A 34 -24.95 46.68 0.69
C SER A 34 -24.14 46.62 2.00
N ARG A 35 -23.56 47.74 2.42
CA ARG A 35 -22.81 47.81 3.70
C ARG A 35 -23.66 47.37 4.89
N GLU A 36 -24.92 47.80 4.93
CA GLU A 36 -25.89 47.39 5.96
C GLU A 36 -26.13 45.87 5.93
N GLN A 37 -26.22 45.27 4.74
CA GLN A 37 -26.37 43.83 4.60
C GLN A 37 -25.12 43.08 5.08
N VAL A 38 -23.92 43.60 4.77
CA VAL A 38 -22.66 43.02 5.26
C VAL A 38 -22.60 43.04 6.79
N GLU A 39 -23.02 44.13 7.42
CA GLU A 39 -23.09 44.22 8.89
C GLU A 39 -24.07 43.21 9.47
N ILE A 40 -25.25 43.06 8.87
CA ILE A 40 -26.23 42.05 9.27
C ILE A 40 -25.66 40.63 9.14
N LEU A 41 -24.97 40.34 8.03
CA LEU A 41 -24.36 39.02 7.79
C LEU A 41 -23.25 38.72 8.79
N LYS A 42 -22.43 39.71 9.15
CA LYS A 42 -21.37 39.59 10.16
C LYS A 42 -21.90 39.45 11.59
N ALA A 43 -23.03 40.10 11.90
CA ALA A 43 -23.65 40.02 13.21
C ALA A 43 -24.44 38.73 13.43
N ASP A 44 -24.77 37.98 12.37
CA ASP A 44 -25.55 36.76 12.47
C ASP A 44 -24.70 35.58 13.02
N PRO A 45 -25.03 35.00 14.18
CA PRO A 45 -24.24 33.92 14.78
C PRO A 45 -24.28 32.60 13.99
N MET A 46 -25.23 32.45 13.05
CA MET A 46 -25.35 31.28 12.20
C MET A 46 -24.46 31.34 10.96
N LEU A 47 -23.84 32.49 10.68
CA LEU A 47 -22.94 32.71 9.57
C LEU A 47 -21.52 32.94 10.06
N VAL A 48 -20.56 32.47 9.27
CA VAL A 48 -19.15 32.82 9.40
C VAL A 48 -18.78 33.60 8.15
N VAL A 49 -18.33 34.84 8.34
CA VAL A 49 -18.07 35.78 7.24
C VAL A 49 -16.65 36.31 7.33
N HIS A 50 -15.90 36.15 6.25
CA HIS A 50 -14.55 36.69 6.09
C HIS A 50 -14.50 37.69 4.94
N GLU A 51 -13.91 38.87 5.17
CA GLU A 51 -13.52 39.77 4.09
C GLU A 51 -12.09 39.44 3.67
N LEU A 52 -11.92 39.09 2.41
CA LEU A 52 -10.63 38.76 1.81
C LEU A 52 -10.38 39.69 0.62
N ASP A 53 -9.12 39.98 0.35
CA ASP A 53 -8.74 40.52 -0.95
C ASP A 53 -8.78 39.40 -2.00
N ALA A 54 -9.01 39.75 -3.27
CA ALA A 54 -9.14 38.78 -4.35
C ALA A 54 -7.95 37.80 -4.44
N ASP A 55 -6.72 38.28 -4.22
CA ASP A 55 -5.53 37.45 -4.24
C ASP A 55 -5.50 36.43 -3.08
N GLU A 56 -5.97 36.81 -1.89
CA GLU A 56 -6.04 35.93 -0.71
C GLU A 56 -7.16 34.90 -0.82
N ALA A 57 -8.31 35.28 -1.40
CA ALA A 57 -9.39 34.36 -1.70
C ALA A 57 -8.96 33.29 -2.72
N ALA A 58 -8.18 33.68 -3.74
CA ALA A 58 -7.63 32.76 -4.73
C ALA A 58 -6.62 31.78 -4.13
N LYS A 59 -5.68 32.27 -3.28
CA LYS A 59 -4.70 31.40 -2.60
C LYS A 59 -5.36 30.38 -1.69
N THR A 60 -6.36 30.79 -0.92
CA THR A 60 -7.06 29.90 0.01
C THR A 60 -7.86 28.84 -0.73
N ALA A 61 -8.55 29.19 -1.82
CA ALA A 61 -9.22 28.20 -2.67
C ALA A 61 -8.24 27.19 -3.28
N ALA A 62 -7.11 27.66 -3.82
CA ALA A 62 -6.07 26.78 -4.35
C ALA A 62 -5.47 25.85 -3.28
N ALA A 63 -5.27 26.35 -2.06
CA ALA A 63 -4.77 25.54 -0.94
C ALA A 63 -5.80 24.48 -0.48
N GLU A 64 -7.10 24.81 -0.49
CA GLU A 64 -8.17 23.86 -0.17
C GLU A 64 -8.26 22.74 -1.22
N ASP A 65 -8.16 23.09 -2.50
CA ASP A 65 -8.10 22.13 -3.61
C ASP A 65 -6.88 21.20 -3.51
N GLU A 66 -5.71 21.77 -3.20
CA GLU A 66 -4.47 21.00 -3.00
C GLU A 66 -4.59 20.06 -1.80
N ALA A 67 -5.15 20.52 -0.68
CA ALA A 67 -5.40 19.68 0.49
C ALA A 67 -6.36 18.52 0.17
N GLY A 68 -7.39 18.78 -0.64
CA GLY A 68 -8.32 17.75 -1.12
C GLY A 68 -7.61 16.70 -1.99
N TYR A 69 -6.76 17.15 -2.92
CA TYR A 69 -5.95 16.26 -3.76
C TYR A 69 -4.98 15.40 -2.93
N LEU A 70 -4.26 16.01 -1.99
CA LEU A 70 -3.34 15.32 -1.09
C LEU A 70 -4.06 14.29 -0.22
N ARG A 71 -5.26 14.61 0.29
CA ARG A 71 -6.08 13.65 1.04
C ARG A 71 -6.45 12.44 0.20
N LYS A 72 -6.90 12.65 -1.04
CA LYS A 72 -7.23 11.56 -1.96
C LYS A 72 -6.01 10.69 -2.26
N LEU A 73 -4.84 11.29 -2.45
CA LEU A 73 -3.60 10.55 -2.68
C LEU A 73 -3.19 9.72 -1.45
N LEU A 74 -3.35 10.27 -0.24
CA LEU A 74 -3.11 9.55 1.01
C LEU A 74 -4.05 8.34 1.17
N ASP A 75 -5.32 8.48 0.82
CA ASP A 75 -6.29 7.37 0.88
C ASP A 75 -5.90 6.23 -0.08
N VAL A 76 -5.44 6.57 -1.29
CA VAL A 76 -4.91 5.59 -2.27
C VAL A 76 -3.66 4.91 -1.72
N ALA A 77 -2.68 5.68 -1.25
CA ALA A 77 -1.44 5.14 -0.69
C ALA A 77 -1.69 4.24 0.53
N ALA A 78 -2.66 4.58 1.38
CA ALA A 78 -3.07 3.76 2.50
C ALA A 78 -3.74 2.45 2.05
N GLY A 79 -4.50 2.46 0.96
CA GLY A 79 -5.04 1.27 0.32
C GLY A 79 -3.94 0.36 -0.24
N GLU A 80 -3.02 0.92 -1.03
CA GLU A 80 -1.89 0.19 -1.61
C GLU A 80 -0.99 -0.43 -0.53
N SER A 81 -0.74 0.30 0.57
CA SER A 81 0.07 -0.22 1.68
C SER A 81 -0.58 -1.43 2.37
N LYS A 82 -1.92 -1.45 2.50
CA LYS A 82 -2.64 -2.62 3.04
C LYS A 82 -2.53 -3.83 2.11
N GLU A 83 -2.76 -3.63 0.81
CA GLU A 83 -2.64 -4.70 -0.18
C GLU A 83 -1.21 -5.26 -0.22
N GLN A 84 -0.19 -4.39 -0.13
CA GLN A 84 1.20 -4.81 -0.04
C GLN A 84 1.47 -5.64 1.22
N ALA A 85 0.90 -5.28 2.36
CA ALA A 85 1.06 -6.05 3.60
C ALA A 85 0.44 -7.45 3.48
N GLU A 86 -0.75 -7.58 2.90
CA GLU A 86 -1.39 -8.87 2.64
C GLU A 86 -0.57 -9.72 1.67
N ARG A 87 -0.04 -9.11 0.61
CA ARG A 87 0.85 -9.79 -0.34
C ARG A 87 2.14 -10.28 0.32
N ILE A 88 2.73 -9.49 1.22
CA ILE A 88 3.93 -9.89 1.96
C ILE A 88 3.63 -11.10 2.85
N GLU A 89 2.49 -11.12 3.53
CA GLU A 89 2.10 -12.26 4.37
C GLU A 89 1.83 -13.51 3.52
N ALA A 90 1.17 -13.40 2.38
CA ALA A 90 0.99 -14.52 1.44
C ALA A 90 2.34 -15.07 0.93
N LEU A 91 3.26 -14.21 0.52
CA LEU A 91 4.59 -14.65 0.09
C LEU A 91 5.39 -15.30 1.22
N ARG A 92 5.19 -14.87 2.47
CA ARG A 92 5.82 -15.49 3.64
C ARG A 92 5.32 -16.90 3.89
N THR A 93 4.02 -17.15 3.74
CA THR A 93 3.45 -18.50 3.90
C THR A 93 3.90 -19.44 2.78
N GLU A 94 3.93 -18.95 1.54
CA GLU A 94 4.48 -19.70 0.39
C GLU A 94 5.96 -20.04 0.60
N LEU A 95 6.78 -19.08 1.04
CA LEU A 95 8.19 -19.34 1.36
C LEU A 95 8.37 -20.33 2.51
N ALA A 96 7.48 -20.33 3.51
CA ALA A 96 7.51 -21.31 4.59
C ALA A 96 7.18 -22.71 4.07
N ALA A 97 6.16 -22.84 3.23
CA ALA A 97 5.78 -24.11 2.60
C ALA A 97 6.92 -24.64 1.70
N ALA A 98 7.47 -23.81 0.82
CA ALA A 98 8.56 -24.19 -0.07
C ALA A 98 9.82 -24.62 0.73
N LYS A 99 10.12 -23.95 1.84
CA LYS A 99 11.22 -24.37 2.73
C LYS A 99 10.97 -25.75 3.32
N SER A 100 9.76 -26.04 3.78
CA SER A 100 9.42 -27.38 4.31
C SER A 100 9.52 -28.46 3.24
N GLU A 101 9.10 -28.18 2.00
CA GLU A 101 9.19 -29.11 0.88
C GLU A 101 10.65 -29.40 0.51
N ILE A 102 11.50 -28.37 0.49
CA ILE A 102 12.95 -28.54 0.30
C ILE A 102 13.54 -29.43 1.39
N THR A 103 13.15 -29.27 2.67
CA THR A 103 13.62 -30.15 3.76
C THR A 103 13.25 -31.62 3.51
N VAL A 104 11.99 -31.89 3.12
CA VAL A 104 11.53 -33.25 2.81
C VAL A 104 12.29 -33.83 1.62
N LEU A 105 12.51 -33.05 0.57
CA LEU A 105 13.28 -33.49 -0.60
C LEU A 105 14.74 -33.79 -0.22
N ILE A 106 15.36 -32.98 0.65
CA ILE A 106 16.71 -33.26 1.17
C ILE A 106 16.72 -34.60 1.90
N GLU A 107 15.78 -34.86 2.81
CA GLU A 107 15.68 -36.13 3.53
C GLU A 107 15.46 -37.32 2.58
N HIS A 108 14.58 -37.17 1.60
CA HIS A 108 14.31 -38.22 0.60
C HIS A 108 15.54 -38.48 -0.28
N THR A 109 16.27 -37.46 -0.70
CA THR A 109 17.51 -37.65 -1.48
C THR A 109 18.61 -38.32 -0.64
N ALA A 110 18.71 -38.02 0.65
CA ALA A 110 19.67 -38.67 1.55
C ALA A 110 19.36 -40.16 1.72
N THR A 111 18.09 -40.53 1.87
CA THR A 111 17.67 -41.94 1.97
C THR A 111 17.93 -42.70 0.66
N LEU A 112 17.61 -42.11 -0.50
CA LEU A 112 17.93 -42.70 -1.80
C LEU A 112 19.43 -42.86 -2.04
N GLN A 113 20.25 -41.87 -1.63
CA GLN A 113 21.70 -41.96 -1.72
C GLN A 113 22.25 -43.08 -0.84
N ALA A 114 21.77 -43.23 0.40
CA ALA A 114 22.15 -44.32 1.29
C ALA A 114 21.82 -45.69 0.67
N ALA A 115 20.59 -45.88 0.17
CA ALA A 115 20.18 -47.10 -0.51
C ALA A 115 21.02 -47.39 -1.78
N ALA A 116 21.36 -46.36 -2.56
CA ALA A 116 22.22 -46.50 -3.73
C ALA A 116 23.65 -46.91 -3.36
N THR A 117 24.20 -46.39 -2.24
CA THR A 117 25.53 -46.82 -1.75
C THR A 117 25.54 -48.25 -1.23
N GLU A 118 24.45 -48.70 -0.59
CA GLU A 118 24.30 -50.09 -0.16
C GLU A 118 24.15 -51.05 -1.35
N ALA A 119 23.39 -50.67 -2.37
CA ALA A 119 23.27 -51.42 -3.61
C ALA A 119 24.61 -51.49 -4.38
N ALA A 120 25.37 -50.40 -4.44
CA ALA A 120 26.71 -50.38 -5.04
C ALA A 120 27.75 -51.20 -4.24
N ALA A 121 27.55 -51.35 -2.92
CA ALA A 121 28.39 -52.22 -2.09
C ALA A 121 28.04 -53.72 -2.26
N ALA A 122 26.77 -54.03 -2.54
CA ALA A 122 26.30 -55.39 -2.81
C ALA A 122 26.67 -55.92 -4.21
N ASP A 123 26.96 -55.04 -5.18
CA ASP A 123 27.41 -55.40 -6.54
C ASP A 123 28.94 -55.60 -6.65
N LYS A 124 29.68 -55.71 -5.53
CA LYS A 124 31.05 -56.23 -5.59
C LYS A 124 30.98 -57.71 -5.99
N PRO A 125 31.55 -58.14 -7.12
CA PRO A 125 31.41 -59.53 -7.56
C PRO A 125 32.15 -60.43 -6.58
N ALA A 126 31.40 -61.20 -5.80
CA ALA A 126 31.94 -62.25 -4.97
C ALA A 126 32.34 -63.44 -5.86
N GLY A 127 33.63 -63.47 -6.22
CA GLY A 127 34.39 -64.71 -6.40
C GLY A 127 34.55 -65.22 -7.83
N ASN A 128 35.82 -65.41 -8.22
CA ASN A 128 36.18 -66.61 -8.98
C ASN A 128 37.03 -67.51 -8.08
N PRO A 129 36.48 -68.64 -7.57
CA PRO A 129 37.26 -69.69 -6.97
C PRO A 129 37.67 -70.75 -8.03
N THR A 130 38.98 -70.97 -8.14
CA THR A 130 39.65 -72.20 -8.61
C THR A 130 39.55 -72.66 -10.08
N SER A 131 40.68 -72.53 -10.81
CA SER A 131 41.29 -73.55 -11.69
C SER A 131 42.72 -73.06 -11.96
N ARG A 132 43.85 -73.80 -11.96
CA ARG A 132 44.21 -75.21 -11.90
C ARG A 132 45.68 -75.27 -11.46
N LYS A 133 46.02 -76.33 -10.74
CA LYS A 133 47.38 -76.78 -10.48
C LYS A 133 48.04 -77.19 -11.81
N ALA A 134 49.18 -76.56 -12.19
CA ALA A 134 50.16 -77.05 -13.17
C ALA A 134 51.47 -76.28 -12.91
N SER A 135 52.39 -76.81 -12.10
CA SER A 135 53.55 -77.60 -12.53
C SER A 135 54.59 -76.84 -13.38
N ALA A 136 55.81 -76.87 -12.87
CA ALA A 136 57.11 -76.79 -13.56
C ALA A 136 57.64 -75.40 -13.98
N GLY A 137 58.90 -75.15 -13.60
CA GLY A 137 59.71 -74.09 -14.22
C GLY A 137 60.77 -73.48 -13.33
N LYS A 138 61.81 -74.25 -13.00
CA LYS A 138 63.07 -73.76 -12.41
C LYS A 138 63.91 -73.03 -13.49
N ALA A 139 64.86 -72.21 -13.03
CA ALA A 139 65.94 -71.51 -13.76
C ALA A 139 65.60 -70.08 -14.21
N LYS A 140 66.46 -69.08 -14.06
CA LYS A 140 67.91 -69.05 -13.77
C LYS A 140 68.24 -67.68 -13.18
#